data_AF-A0AA43RTQ4-F1
#
_entry.id   AF-A0AA43RTQ4-F1
#
_cell.length_a   1.000
_cell.length_b   1.000
_cell.length_c   1.000
_cell.angle_alpha   90.00
_cell.angle_beta   90.00
_cell.angle_gamma   90.00
#
_symmetry.space_group_name_H-M   'P 1'
#
loop_
_entity.id
_entity.type
_entity.pdbx_description
1 polymer ?
#
loop_
_entity_poly.entity_id
_entity_poly.type
_entity_poly.pdbx_seq_one_letter_code
_entity_poly.pdbx_strand_id
1 'polypeptide(L)'
;MKIIYHKQVVKYLNELVDVLYEQDYFGFKESAYDYVDWILDRVSKNIGTMPPKAAPEYFSKYGENLSYIRLKRNTQTTWYVFFNQENDLFHIRYISNNHIIAQYL
;
A
#
# COMPACT_ATOMS: atom_id res chain seq x y z
N MET A 1 5.45 -17.46 -4.05
CA MET A 1 5.21 -16.16 -3.39
C MET A 1 3.83 -16.14 -2.77
N LYS A 2 3.73 -15.82 -1.48
CA LYS A 2 2.46 -15.68 -0.75
C LYS A 2 2.40 -14.31 -0.09
N ILE A 3 1.23 -13.67 -0.12
CA ILE A 3 0.99 -12.34 0.44
C ILE A 3 -0.17 -12.44 1.43
N ILE A 4 0.01 -11.91 2.64
CA ILE A 4 -1.02 -11.82 3.67
C ILE A 4 -1.16 -10.36 4.08
N TYR A 5 -2.38 -9.84 3.99
CA TYR A 5 -2.70 -8.48 4.39
C TYR A 5 -3.17 -8.45 5.84
N HIS A 6 -2.59 -7.54 6.64
CA HIS A 6 -3.11 -7.25 7.97
C HIS A 6 -4.55 -6.73 7.87
N LYS A 7 -5.40 -7.07 8.86
CA LYS A 7 -6.84 -6.71 8.84
C LYS A 7 -7.07 -5.21 8.65
N GLN A 8 -6.22 -4.37 9.24
CA GLN A 8 -6.31 -2.92 9.10
C GLN A 8 -5.99 -2.44 7.68
N VAL A 9 -5.10 -3.13 6.95
CA VAL A 9 -4.81 -2.83 5.54
C VAL A 9 -6.01 -3.19 4.67
N VAL A 10 -6.62 -4.35 4.89
CA VAL A 10 -7.84 -4.75 4.18
C VAL A 10 -8.97 -3.74 4.41
N LYS A 11 -9.19 -3.36 5.68
CA LYS A 11 -10.19 -2.36 6.05
C LYS A 11 -9.92 -1.02 5.35
N TYR A 12 -8.69 -0.52 5.44
CA TYR A 12 -8.29 0.73 4.80
C TYR A 12 -8.51 0.72 3.27
N LEU A 13 -8.14 -0.37 2.59
CA LEU A 13 -8.32 -0.45 1.13
C LEU A 13 -9.80 -0.52 0.73
N ASN A 14 -10.65 -1.13 1.56
CA ASN A 14 -12.10 -1.10 1.33
C ASN A 14 -12.67 0.31 1.52
N GLU A 15 -12.30 0.99 2.62
CA GLU A 15 -12.73 2.37 2.90
C GLU A 15 -12.19 3.37 1.85
N LEU A 16 -11.02 3.09 1.29
CA LEU A 16 -10.43 3.90 0.23
C LEU A 16 -11.31 3.96 -1.02
N VAL A 17 -12.06 2.90 -1.34
CA VAL A 17 -13.01 2.92 -2.47
C VAL A 17 -14.07 3.99 -2.24
N ASP A 18 -14.65 4.03 -1.05
CA ASP A 18 -15.68 5.00 -0.70
C ASP A 18 -15.10 6.43 -0.72
N VAL A 19 -13.91 6.63 -0.14
CA VAL A 19 -13.22 7.94 -0.15
C VAL A 19 -12.97 8.43 -1.58
N LEU A 20 -12.49 7.56 -2.47
CA LEU A 20 -12.18 7.93 -3.86
C LEU A 20 -13.44 8.30 -4.64
N TYR A 21 -14.57 7.65 -4.34
CA TYR A 21 -15.85 7.97 -4.97
C TYR A 21 -16.47 9.24 -4.39
N GLU A 22 -16.57 9.36 -3.07
CA GLU A 22 -17.21 10.49 -2.40
C GLU A 22 -16.46 11.81 -2.57
N GLN A 23 -15.15 11.76 -2.79
CA GLN A 23 -14.31 12.94 -3.03
C GLN A 23 -14.17 13.26 -4.54
N ASP A 24 -15.01 12.67 -5.39
CA ASP A 24 -15.04 12.91 -6.84
C ASP A 24 -13.69 12.65 -7.55
N TYR A 25 -12.82 11.80 -7.00
CA TYR A 25 -11.63 11.35 -7.73
C TYR A 25 -12.01 10.51 -8.95
N PHE A 26 -13.16 9.81 -8.87
CA PHE A 26 -13.76 9.08 -9.97
C PHE A 26 -15.25 9.36 -10.04
N GLY A 27 -15.78 9.56 -11.26
CA GLY A 27 -17.22 9.76 -11.48
C GLY A 27 -18.07 8.49 -11.28
N PHE A 28 -17.45 7.32 -11.14
CA PHE A 28 -18.11 6.04 -10.95
C PHE A 28 -17.41 5.23 -9.84
N LYS A 29 -18.20 4.52 -9.02
CA LYS A 29 -17.66 3.72 -7.91
C LYS A 29 -16.86 2.52 -8.43
N GLU A 30 -17.24 1.99 -9.58
CA GLU A 30 -16.52 0.93 -10.30
C GLU A 30 -15.09 1.35 -10.61
N SER A 31 -14.87 2.60 -11.02
CA SER A 31 -13.52 3.13 -11.26
C SER A 31 -12.68 3.24 -9.98
N ALA A 32 -13.32 3.45 -8.82
CA ALA A 32 -12.64 3.41 -7.53
C ALA A 32 -12.23 1.98 -7.14
N TYR A 33 -13.08 0.98 -7.42
CA TYR A 33 -12.71 -0.44 -7.28
C TYR A 33 -11.54 -0.81 -8.19
N ASP A 34 -11.60 -0.46 -9.48
CA ASP A 34 -10.52 -0.70 -10.44
C ASP A 34 -9.19 -0.08 -9.98
N TYR A 35 -9.25 1.08 -9.32
CA TYR A 35 -8.08 1.72 -8.77
C TYR A 35 -7.47 0.96 -7.59
N VAL A 36 -8.30 0.44 -6.67
CA VAL A 36 -7.82 -0.39 -5.55
C VAL A 36 -7.30 -1.73 -6.06
N ASP A 37 -7.96 -2.35 -7.03
CA ASP A 37 -7.48 -3.57 -7.70
C ASP A 37 -6.13 -3.34 -8.37
N TRP A 38 -5.93 -2.18 -9.00
CA TRP A 38 -4.63 -1.79 -9.52
C TRP A 38 -3.55 -1.71 -8.43
N ILE A 39 -3.86 -1.21 -7.23
CA ILE A 39 -2.89 -1.20 -6.11
C ILE A 39 -2.51 -2.64 -5.74
N LEU A 40 -3.50 -3.51 -5.56
CA LEU A 40 -3.29 -4.91 -5.20
C LEU A 40 -2.47 -5.68 -6.24
N ASP A 41 -2.78 -5.49 -7.53
CA ASP A 41 -2.03 -6.05 -8.64
C ASP A 41 -0.57 -5.56 -8.64
N ARG A 42 -0.36 -4.26 -8.41
CA ARG A 42 0.99 -3.68 -8.32
C ARG A 42 1.76 -4.22 -7.13
N VAL A 43 1.14 -4.39 -5.96
CA VAL A 43 1.77 -5.06 -4.82
C VAL A 43 2.20 -6.45 -5.23
N SER A 44 1.28 -7.26 -5.75
CA SER A 44 1.54 -8.65 -6.15
C SER A 44 2.70 -8.78 -7.13
N LYS A 45 2.74 -7.94 -8.18
CA LYS A 45 3.78 -8.02 -9.22
C LYS A 45 5.17 -7.53 -8.76
N ASN A 46 5.23 -6.66 -7.76
CA ASN A 46 6.46 -5.93 -7.44
C ASN A 46 7.07 -6.30 -6.08
N ILE A 47 6.29 -6.84 -5.14
CA ILE A 47 6.75 -7.07 -3.76
C ILE A 47 7.94 -8.02 -3.67
N GLY A 48 8.00 -9.04 -4.53
CA GLY A 48 9.10 -10.01 -4.57
C GLY A 48 10.25 -9.65 -5.51
N THR A 49 10.14 -8.57 -6.29
CA THR A 49 11.13 -8.23 -7.34
C THR A 49 11.80 -6.88 -7.10
N MET A 50 11.12 -5.93 -6.48
CA MET A 50 11.69 -4.63 -6.17
C MET A 50 12.58 -4.70 -4.92
N PRO A 51 13.74 -4.01 -4.90
CA PRO A 51 14.58 -3.96 -3.72
C PRO A 51 13.87 -3.18 -2.61
N PRO A 52 13.62 -3.80 -1.44
CA PRO A 52 13.00 -3.11 -0.31
C PRO A 52 13.95 -2.09 0.33
N LYS A 53 13.36 -1.10 0.99
CA LYS A 53 14.06 -0.15 1.87
C LYS A 53 13.65 -0.35 3.31
N ALA A 54 14.55 -0.13 4.25
CA ALA A 54 14.21 -0.11 5.67
C ALA A 54 13.20 1.02 5.95
N ALA A 55 12.16 0.72 6.71
CA ALA A 55 11.15 1.69 7.10
C ALA A 55 11.67 2.62 8.20
N PRO A 56 11.33 3.93 8.14
CA PRO A 56 11.58 4.85 9.24
C PRO A 56 10.88 4.41 10.54
N GLU A 57 11.46 4.82 11.69
CA GLU A 57 10.98 4.44 13.03
C GLU A 57 9.51 4.83 13.28
N TYR A 58 9.03 5.89 12.64
CA TYR A 58 7.61 6.30 12.71
C TYR A 58 6.64 5.14 12.38
N PHE A 59 7.05 4.22 11.51
CA PHE A 59 6.21 3.10 11.08
C PHE A 59 6.31 1.88 12.00
N SER A 60 7.16 1.89 13.03
CA SER A 60 7.30 0.79 13.99
C SER A 60 5.99 0.46 14.72
N LYS A 61 5.05 1.41 14.79
CA LYS A 61 3.68 1.20 15.29
C LYS A 61 2.85 0.19 14.49
N TYR A 62 3.27 -0.13 13.26
CA TYR A 62 2.63 -1.16 12.41
C TYR A 62 3.35 -2.50 12.45
N GLY A 63 4.51 -2.58 13.11
CA GLY A 63 5.36 -3.75 13.23
C GLY A 63 6.84 -3.34 13.34
N GLU A 64 7.66 -4.19 13.95
CA GLU A 64 9.10 -3.95 14.07
C GLU A 64 9.84 -4.33 12.78
N ASN A 65 10.98 -3.67 12.53
CA ASN A 65 11.90 -3.96 11.42
C ASN A 65 11.21 -4.05 10.05
N LEU A 66 10.28 -3.14 9.78
CA LEU A 66 9.56 -3.12 8.52
C LEU A 66 10.48 -2.75 7.36
N SER A 67 10.23 -3.39 6.24
CA SER A 67 10.69 -2.96 4.93
C SER A 67 9.55 -2.28 4.19
N TYR A 68 9.87 -1.44 3.20
CA TYR A 68 8.87 -0.92 2.27
C TYR A 68 9.35 -0.87 0.83
N ILE A 69 8.40 -0.91 -0.09
CA ILE A 69 8.60 -0.58 -1.50
C ILE A 69 7.73 0.61 -1.89
N ARG A 70 8.14 1.31 -2.96
CA ARG A 70 7.39 2.42 -3.54
C ARG A 70 6.81 2.03 -4.90
N LEU A 71 5.52 2.28 -5.10
CA LEU A 71 4.77 1.98 -6.32
C LEU A 71 4.26 3.29 -6.91
N LYS A 72 4.93 3.79 -7.95
CA LYS A 72 4.54 5.04 -8.59
C LYS A 72 3.29 4.83 -9.45
N ARG A 73 2.22 5.57 -9.17
CA ARG A 73 0.99 5.59 -10.00
C ARG A 73 1.14 6.59 -11.15
N ASN A 74 1.54 7.80 -10.84
CA ASN A 74 1.77 8.88 -11.80
C ASN A 74 2.79 9.88 -11.25
N THR A 75 2.91 11.08 -11.83
CA THR A 75 3.86 12.11 -11.38
C THR A 75 3.55 12.66 -9.99
N GLN A 76 2.29 12.59 -9.54
CA GLN A 76 1.82 13.19 -8.29
C GLN A 76 1.62 12.16 -7.18
N THR A 77 1.32 10.91 -7.53
CA THR A 77 0.90 9.87 -6.58
C THR A 77 1.84 8.68 -6.61
N THR A 78 2.40 8.37 -5.44
CA THR A 78 3.22 7.20 -5.16
C THR A 78 2.66 6.49 -3.94
N TRP A 79 2.44 5.20 -4.05
CA TRP A 79 2.03 4.33 -2.97
C TRP A 79 3.23 3.69 -2.29
N TYR A 80 3.13 3.47 -0.99
CA TYR A 80 4.15 2.87 -0.15
C TYR A 80 3.54 1.67 0.55
N VAL A 81 4.22 0.54 0.47
CA VAL A 81 3.74 -0.74 0.96
C VAL A 81 4.77 -1.23 1.97
N PHE A 82 4.37 -1.30 3.23
CA PHE A 82 5.22 -1.69 4.36
C PHE A 82 4.93 -3.12 4.76
N PHE A 83 5.98 -3.91 4.95
CA PHE A 83 5.86 -5.34 5.17
C PHE A 83 7.04 -5.93 5.95
N ASN A 84 6.78 -7.09 6.54
CA ASN A 84 7.83 -8.04 6.92
C ASN A 84 7.86 -9.16 5.89
N GLN A 85 9.04 -9.70 5.62
CA GLN A 85 9.22 -10.85 4.75
C GLN A 85 9.83 -12.00 5.55
N GLU A 86 9.22 -13.18 5.44
CA GLU A 86 9.72 -14.43 5.99
C GLU A 86 9.77 -15.45 4.85
N ASN A 87 10.97 -15.77 4.36
CA ASN A 87 11.17 -16.60 3.17
C ASN A 87 10.40 -16.02 1.96
N ASP A 88 9.41 -16.75 1.46
CA ASP A 88 8.57 -16.42 0.30
C ASP A 88 7.17 -15.90 0.72
N LEU A 89 7.02 -15.52 2.00
CA LEU A 89 5.80 -14.98 2.60
C LEU A 89 5.98 -13.49 2.96
N PHE A 90 5.08 -12.66 2.46
CA PHE A 90 5.04 -11.22 2.70
C PHE A 90 3.84 -10.86 3.58
N HIS A 91 4.12 -10.29 4.75
CA HIS A 91 3.11 -9.76 5.66
C HIS A 91 2.95 -8.26 5.43
N ILE A 92 1.91 -7.85 4.72
CA ILE A 92 1.64 -6.43 4.47
C ILE A 92 1.02 -5.82 5.71
N ARG A 93 1.76 -4.92 6.36
CA ARG A 93 1.42 -4.32 7.65
C ARG A 93 0.76 -2.96 7.52
N TYR A 94 1.15 -2.19 6.51
CA TYR A 94 0.63 -0.85 6.25
C TYR A 94 0.75 -0.45 4.77
N ILE A 95 -0.23 0.29 4.26
CA ILE A 95 -0.20 0.87 2.92
C ILE A 95 -0.67 2.32 3.02
N SER A 96 0.03 3.24 2.38
CA SER A 96 -0.44 4.64 2.22
C SER A 96 0.22 5.31 1.02
N ASN A 97 -0.16 6.54 0.71
CA ASN A 97 0.42 7.31 -0.39
C ASN A 97 1.20 8.54 0.11
N ASN A 98 2.01 9.13 -0.76
CA ASN A 98 2.83 10.29 -0.44
C ASN A 98 2.04 11.47 0.12
N HIS A 99 0.77 11.67 -0.25
CA HIS A 99 -0.03 12.78 0.25
C HIS A 99 -0.31 12.69 1.75
N ILE A 100 -0.25 11.48 2.32
CA ILE A 100 -0.51 11.24 3.74
C ILE A 100 0.78 11.09 4.55
N ILE A 101 1.81 10.45 3.98
CA ILE A 101 2.98 10.01 4.76
C ILE A 101 4.32 10.60 4.33
N ALA A 102 4.37 11.53 3.36
CA ALA A 102 5.64 12.08 2.87
C ALA A 102 6.53 12.66 3.97
N GLN A 103 5.95 13.33 4.97
CA GLN A 103 6.69 13.90 6.10
C GLN A 103 7.34 12.85 7.03
N TYR A 104 7.00 11.57 6.89
CA TYR A 104 7.49 10.49 7.75
C TYR A 104 8.44 9.52 7.02
N LEU A 105 8.73 9.75 5.74
CA LEU A 105 9.48 8.85 4.85
C LEU A 105 10.99 9.14 4.77
#